data_AF-A0A2N5A220-F1
#
_entry.id   AF-A0A2N5A220-F1
#
_cell.length_a   1.000
_cell.length_b   1.000
_cell.length_c   1.000
_cell.angle_alpha   90.00
_cell.angle_beta   90.00
_cell.angle_gamma   90.00
#
_symmetry.space_group_name_H-M   'P 1'
#
loop_
_entity.id
_entity.type
_entity.pdbx_description
1 polymer ?
#
loop_
_entity_poly.entity_id
_entity_poly.type
_entity_poly.pdbx_seq_one_letter_code
_entity_poly.pdbx_strand_id
1 'polypeptide(L)'
;VLSNSDLAMYRAKSSLDHKICWYEREMDDKTRQRNMMAADIRRGIHAGEFSLHYQAIRNIKDRRITGYEALLRWQHPQLGPIPPDVFIPIAEESGAIVPLGYWVLEQVCNESLEKGLNRKVSVNISPVQLRHRSFIEKVREILMRTAY
;
A
#
# COMPACT_ATOMS: atom_id res chain seq x y z
N VAL A 1 8.03 23.77 8.61
CA VAL A 1 8.12 22.64 9.56
C VAL A 1 6.69 22.20 9.91
N LEU A 2 6.07 21.35 9.08
CA LEU A 2 4.67 20.90 9.26
C LEU A 2 4.48 19.38 9.04
N SER A 3 5.49 18.66 8.56
CA SER A 3 5.33 17.27 8.07
C SER A 3 5.10 16.22 9.16
N ASN A 4 5.65 16.41 10.37
CA ASN A 4 5.49 15.42 11.44
C ASN A 4 4.15 15.52 12.18
N SER A 5 3.48 16.68 12.15
CA SER A 5 2.21 16.87 12.86
C SER A 5 1.08 16.10 12.19
N ASP A 6 1.00 16.17 10.86
CA ASP A 6 -0.04 15.49 10.10
C ASP A 6 0.14 13.97 10.18
N LEU A 7 1.38 13.46 10.07
CA LEU A 7 1.67 12.03 10.24
C LEU A 7 1.42 11.54 11.67
N ALA A 8 1.78 12.34 12.69
CA ALA A 8 1.49 12.03 14.09
C ALA A 8 -0.02 11.99 14.35
N MET A 9 -0.80 12.87 13.72
CA MET A 9 -2.26 12.87 13.81
C MET A 9 -2.87 11.62 13.14
N TYR A 10 -2.35 11.16 12.00
CA TYR A 10 -2.76 9.86 11.42
C TYR A 10 -2.46 8.69 12.37
N ARG A 11 -1.30 8.70 13.05
CA ARG A 11 -0.89 7.63 14.00
C ARG A 11 -1.65 7.67 15.33
N ALA A 12 -1.85 8.86 15.90
CA ALA A 12 -2.44 9.04 17.23
C ALA A 12 -3.94 8.71 17.29
N LYS A 13 -4.61 8.63 16.13
CA LYS A 13 -6.05 8.39 16.05
C LYS A 13 -6.43 7.03 15.45
N SER A 14 -5.44 6.22 15.05
CA SER A 14 -5.61 4.78 14.75
C SER A 14 -5.40 3.88 15.98
N SER A 15 -4.91 4.46 17.09
CA SER A 15 -4.74 3.77 18.38
C SER A 15 -5.80 4.20 19.41
N LEU A 16 -6.49 3.18 19.95
CA LEU A 16 -7.45 3.16 21.08
C LEU A 16 -8.88 3.66 20.86
N ASP A 17 -9.74 2.67 20.59
CA ASP A 17 -10.76 2.15 21.53
C ASP A 17 -11.25 3.07 22.69
N HIS A 18 -12.58 3.20 22.76
CA HIS A 18 -13.42 3.76 23.84
C HIS A 18 -13.17 5.21 24.32
N LYS A 19 -13.98 6.17 23.81
CA LYS A 19 -14.81 7.11 24.60
C LYS A 19 -15.59 8.14 23.74
N ILE A 20 -16.71 8.55 24.33
CA ILE A 20 -17.85 9.34 23.84
C ILE A 20 -17.49 10.80 23.41
N CYS A 21 -18.12 11.23 22.31
CA CYS A 21 -18.49 12.60 21.86
C CYS A 21 -17.46 13.74 21.74
N TRP A 22 -17.21 14.16 20.49
CA TRP A 22 -17.33 15.56 19.99
C TRP A 22 -17.81 15.49 18.52
N TYR A 23 -19.08 15.77 18.28
CA TYR A 23 -19.78 15.52 17.00
C TYR A 23 -20.02 16.86 16.29
N GLU A 24 -19.20 17.17 15.26
CA GLU A 24 -19.53 17.92 14.03
C GLU A 24 -18.23 18.44 13.36
N ARG A 25 -17.49 19.37 13.98
CA ARG A 25 -16.26 19.91 13.35
C ARG A 25 -15.11 18.92 13.23
N GLU A 26 -14.83 18.16 14.29
CA GLU A 26 -13.72 17.19 14.27
C GLU A 26 -13.99 15.99 13.36
N MET A 27 -15.26 15.67 13.07
CA MET A 27 -15.65 14.62 12.14
C MET A 27 -15.48 15.08 10.68
N ASP A 28 -15.81 16.34 10.39
CA ASP A 28 -15.59 16.94 9.07
C ASP A 28 -14.11 17.03 8.72
N ASP A 29 -13.26 17.46 9.66
CA ASP A 29 -11.82 17.55 9.44
C ASP A 29 -11.20 16.18 9.17
N LYS A 30 -11.61 15.13 9.90
CA LYS A 30 -11.15 13.74 9.69
C LYS A 30 -11.57 13.22 8.32
N THR A 31 -12.82 13.45 7.94
CA THR A 31 -13.36 13.01 6.64
C THR A 31 -12.62 13.69 5.51
N ARG A 32 -12.40 15.01 5.63
CA ARG A 32 -11.62 15.79 4.65
C ARG A 32 -10.20 15.27 4.52
N GLN A 33 -9.50 15.01 5.63
CA GLN A 33 -8.13 14.49 5.62
C GLN A 33 -8.02 13.08 5.02
N ARG A 34 -9.00 12.19 5.28
CA ARG A 34 -9.05 10.88 4.61
C ARG A 34 -9.27 11.02 3.11
N ASN A 35 -10.17 11.90 2.69
CA ASN A 35 -10.42 12.17 1.27
C ASN A 35 -9.21 12.76 0.57
N MET A 36 -8.47 13.65 1.24
CA MET A 36 -7.21 14.19 0.74
C MET A 36 -6.18 13.08 0.55
N MET A 37 -5.93 12.27 1.59
CA MET A 37 -4.98 11.15 1.50
C MET A 37 -5.38 10.13 0.44
N ALA A 38 -6.68 9.82 0.27
CA ALA A 38 -7.15 8.95 -0.79
C ALA A 38 -6.89 9.53 -2.20
N ALA A 39 -7.01 10.85 -2.35
CA ALA A 39 -6.66 11.54 -3.58
C ALA A 39 -5.14 11.56 -3.80
N ASP A 40 -4.34 11.74 -2.74
CA ASP A 40 -2.88 11.64 -2.78
C ASP A 40 -2.41 10.25 -3.19
N ILE A 41 -3.00 9.17 -2.65
CA ILE A 41 -2.68 7.79 -3.06
C ILE A 41 -2.88 7.62 -4.57
N ARG A 42 -4.04 8.06 -5.10
CA ARG A 42 -4.30 7.96 -6.54
C ARG A 42 -3.32 8.76 -7.39
N ARG A 43 -2.92 9.96 -6.94
CA ARG A 43 -1.90 10.76 -7.62
C ARG A 43 -0.52 10.11 -7.54
N GLY A 44 -0.13 9.63 -6.36
CA GLY A 44 1.17 9.07 -6.06
C GLY A 44 1.51 7.84 -6.89
N ILE A 45 0.49 7.03 -7.25
CA ILE A 45 0.63 5.89 -8.17
C ILE A 45 1.22 6.35 -9.52
N HIS A 46 0.77 7.49 -10.05
CA HIS A 46 1.23 8.02 -11.33
C HIS A 46 2.45 8.94 -11.19
N ALA A 47 2.66 9.55 -10.01
CA ALA A 47 3.75 10.47 -9.75
C ALA A 47 5.07 9.77 -9.33
N GLY A 48 5.11 8.44 -9.27
CA GLY A 48 6.30 7.68 -8.89
C GLY A 48 6.65 7.81 -7.40
N GLU A 49 5.65 8.05 -6.56
CA GLU A 49 5.84 8.22 -5.11
C GLU A 49 5.88 6.89 -4.36
N PHE A 50 5.44 5.81 -5.01
CA PHE A 50 5.47 4.47 -4.44
C PHE A 50 6.69 3.69 -4.92
N SER A 51 7.21 2.84 -4.05
CA SER A 51 8.30 1.91 -4.37
C SER A 51 8.12 0.58 -3.64
N LEU A 52 8.84 -0.46 -4.09
CA LEU A 52 8.81 -1.78 -3.47
C LEU A 52 10.13 -2.10 -2.79
N HIS A 53 10.03 -2.51 -1.53
CA HIS A 53 11.13 -3.12 -0.78
C HIS A 53 10.91 -4.63 -0.72
N TYR A 54 12.00 -5.40 -0.81
CA TYR A 54 11.93 -6.87 -0.80
C TYR A 54 12.55 -7.44 0.47
N GLN A 55 11.75 -8.11 1.28
CA GLN A 55 12.22 -8.77 2.49
C GLN A 55 12.44 -10.27 2.20
N ALA A 56 13.66 -10.77 2.45
CA ALA A 56 13.97 -12.19 2.23
C ALA A 56 13.24 -13.10 3.22
N ILE A 57 12.54 -14.10 2.71
CA ILE A 57 11.92 -15.17 3.50
C ILE A 57 12.93 -16.31 3.62
N ARG A 58 13.21 -16.76 4.85
CA ARG A 58 14.20 -17.81 5.13
C ARG A 58 13.56 -19.04 5.73
N ASN A 59 14.03 -20.21 5.30
CA ASN A 59 13.72 -21.47 5.97
C ASN A 59 14.44 -21.52 7.32
N ILE A 60 13.70 -21.84 8.39
CA ILE A 60 14.24 -21.84 9.76
C ILE A 60 15.29 -22.94 9.96
N LYS A 61 15.14 -24.09 9.29
CA LYS A 61 16.02 -25.26 9.46
C LYS A 61 17.41 -25.05 8.84
N ASP A 62 17.47 -24.52 7.62
CA ASP A 62 18.72 -24.43 6.85
C ASP A 62 19.15 -22.99 6.52
N ARG A 63 18.39 -21.98 6.97
CA ARG A 63 18.60 -20.54 6.75
C ARG A 63 18.62 -20.11 5.27
N ARG A 64 18.26 -20.99 4.34
CA ARG A 64 18.21 -20.69 2.91
C ARG A 64 17.05 -19.76 2.59
N ILE A 65 17.27 -18.86 1.64
CA ILE A 65 16.24 -17.94 1.14
C ILE A 65 15.26 -18.74 0.29
N THR A 66 13.99 -18.78 0.67
CA THR A 66 12.92 -19.48 -0.06
C THR A 66 12.18 -18.55 -1.02
N GLY A 67 12.23 -17.24 -0.79
CA GLY A 67 11.58 -16.23 -1.60
C GLY A 67 11.73 -14.85 -0.99
N TYR A 68 10.95 -13.90 -1.50
CA TYR A 68 10.91 -12.53 -1.01
C TYR A 68 9.47 -12.09 -0.80
N GLU A 69 9.23 -11.22 0.17
CA GLU A 69 7.98 -10.49 0.32
C GLU A 69 8.16 -9.07 -0.23
N ALA A 70 7.28 -8.68 -1.15
CA ALA A 70 7.20 -7.31 -1.65
C ALA A 70 6.41 -6.44 -0.69
N LEU A 71 7.07 -5.40 -0.17
CA LEU A 71 6.54 -4.49 0.82
C LEU A 71 6.47 -3.08 0.23
N LEU A 72 5.24 -2.58 0.10
CA LEU A 72 4.98 -1.24 -0.43
C LEU A 72 5.56 -0.15 0.47
N ARG A 73 6.14 0.87 -0.15
CA ARG A 73 6.62 2.10 0.49
C ARG A 73 6.02 3.30 -0.22
N TRP A 74 5.70 4.34 0.54
CA TRP A 74 5.24 5.59 -0.01
C TRP A 74 6.12 6.73 0.47
N GLN A 75 6.74 7.43 -0.48
CA GLN A 75 7.49 8.65 -0.26
C GLN A 75 6.65 9.84 -0.71
N HIS A 76 5.87 10.40 0.21
CA HIS A 76 5.02 11.56 -0.09
C HIS A 76 5.87 12.83 -0.23
N PRO A 77 5.62 13.68 -1.26
CA PRO A 77 6.47 14.83 -1.55
C PRO A 77 6.52 15.86 -0.40
N GLN A 78 5.40 16.06 0.30
CA GLN A 78 5.34 17.01 1.43
C GLN A 78 5.46 16.37 2.82
N LEU A 79 5.03 15.11 2.98
CA LEU A 79 4.91 14.46 4.30
C LEU A 79 6.10 13.54 4.60
N GLY A 80 6.91 13.22 3.59
CA GLY A 80 8.00 12.27 3.72
C GLY A 80 7.51 10.82 3.64
N PRO A 81 8.28 9.87 4.20
CA PRO A 81 7.90 8.46 4.19
C PRO A 81 6.65 8.21 5.03
N ILE A 82 5.59 7.68 4.40
CA ILE A 82 4.34 7.32 5.07
C ILE A 82 4.30 5.79 5.26
N PRO A 83 4.12 5.27 6.49
CA PRO A 83 4.02 3.84 6.74
C PRO A 83 2.77 3.20 6.11
N PRO A 84 2.84 1.93 5.64
CA PRO A 84 1.67 1.19 5.14
C PRO A 84 0.48 1.18 6.09
N ASP A 85 0.70 1.03 7.40
CA ASP A 85 -0.37 1.00 8.40
C ASP A 85 -1.17 2.31 8.48
N VAL A 86 -0.64 3.40 7.93
CA VAL A 86 -1.35 4.69 7.84
C VAL A 86 -2.20 4.77 6.58
N PHE A 87 -1.64 4.43 5.42
CA PHE A 87 -2.32 4.70 4.15
C PHE A 87 -3.10 3.52 3.58
N ILE A 88 -2.77 2.27 3.95
CA ILE A 88 -3.49 1.07 3.46
C ILE A 88 -4.95 1.08 3.92
N PRO A 89 -5.30 1.34 5.19
CA PRO A 89 -6.71 1.39 5.61
C PRO A 89 -7.51 2.46 4.83
N ILE A 90 -6.89 3.60 4.55
CA ILE A 90 -7.50 4.68 3.77
C ILE A 90 -7.67 4.27 2.30
N ALA A 91 -6.69 3.56 1.75
CA ALA A 91 -6.77 2.98 0.41
C ALA A 91 -7.93 1.99 0.30
N GLU A 92 -8.13 1.15 1.32
CA GLU A 92 -9.21 0.17 1.38
C GLU A 92 -10.58 0.84 1.48
N GLU A 93 -10.76 1.76 2.43
CA GLU A 93 -12.02 2.49 2.62
C GLU A 93 -12.42 3.31 1.39
N SER A 94 -11.45 3.90 0.69
CA SER A 94 -11.68 4.75 -0.48
C SER A 94 -11.70 4.01 -1.82
N GLY A 95 -11.44 2.70 -1.82
CA GLY A 95 -11.26 1.89 -3.04
C GLY A 95 -9.96 2.14 -3.81
N ALA A 96 -9.11 3.08 -3.37
CA ALA A 96 -7.80 3.33 -3.99
C ALA A 96 -6.84 2.13 -3.87
N ILE A 97 -7.11 1.18 -2.98
CA ILE A 97 -6.34 -0.07 -2.83
C ILE A 97 -6.36 -0.92 -4.11
N VAL A 98 -7.43 -0.83 -4.90
CA VAL A 98 -7.56 -1.60 -6.15
C VAL A 98 -6.53 -1.16 -7.19
N PRO A 99 -6.50 0.10 -7.66
CA PRO A 99 -5.48 0.55 -8.59
C PRO A 99 -4.07 0.48 -8.00
N LEU A 100 -3.91 0.74 -6.69
CA LEU A 100 -2.62 0.62 -6.01
C LEU A 100 -2.07 -0.82 -6.07
N GLY A 101 -2.91 -1.81 -5.78
CA GLY A 101 -2.48 -3.20 -5.80
C GLY A 101 -2.20 -3.73 -7.21
N TYR A 102 -2.89 -3.22 -8.24
CA TYR A 102 -2.53 -3.52 -9.64
C TYR A 102 -1.17 -2.93 -10.01
N TRP A 103 -0.91 -1.69 -9.61
CA TRP A 103 0.41 -1.08 -9.75
C TRP A 103 1.50 -1.91 -9.05
N VAL A 104 1.25 -2.38 -7.81
CA VAL A 104 2.19 -3.26 -7.08
C VAL A 104 2.47 -4.55 -7.86
N LEU A 105 1.46 -5.20 -8.42
CA LEU A 105 1.64 -6.44 -9.19
C LEU A 105 2.47 -6.21 -10.46
N GLU A 106 2.19 -5.12 -11.19
CA GLU A 106 2.99 -4.74 -12.36
C GLU A 106 4.44 -4.50 -11.98
N GLN A 107 4.70 -3.71 -10.93
CA GLN A 107 6.06 -3.42 -10.46
C GLN A 107 6.80 -4.68 -10.01
N VAL A 108 6.14 -5.58 -9.27
CA VAL A 108 6.76 -6.85 -8.85
C VAL A 108 7.20 -7.66 -10.06
N CYS A 109 6.37 -7.77 -11.09
CA CYS A 109 6.74 -8.54 -12.28
C CYS A 109 7.93 -7.90 -12.99
N ASN A 110 7.89 -6.59 -13.23
CA ASN A 110 8.96 -5.86 -13.90
C ASN A 110 10.29 -5.94 -13.13
N GLU A 111 10.27 -5.62 -11.83
CA GLU A 111 11.46 -5.63 -10.99
C GLU A 111 12.01 -7.05 -10.76
N SER A 112 11.15 -8.08 -10.76
CA SER A 112 11.60 -9.47 -10.58
C SER A 112 12.50 -9.95 -11.72
N LEU A 113 12.21 -9.54 -12.95
CA LEU A 113 13.02 -9.81 -14.12
C LEU A 113 14.34 -9.03 -14.07
N GLU A 114 14.27 -7.72 -13.81
CA GLU A 114 15.45 -6.83 -13.76
C GLU A 114 16.43 -7.21 -12.65
N LYS A 115 15.93 -7.52 -11.46
CA LYS A 115 16.75 -7.86 -10.29
C LYS A 115 17.20 -9.32 -10.26
N GLY A 116 16.84 -10.12 -11.28
CA GLY A 116 17.18 -11.54 -11.34
C GLY A 116 16.63 -12.32 -10.14
N LEU A 117 15.44 -11.95 -9.65
CA LEU A 117 14.78 -12.65 -8.55
C LEU A 117 14.28 -14.00 -9.05
N ASN A 118 15.19 -14.97 -9.19
CA ASN A 118 14.92 -16.36 -9.62
C ASN A 118 14.20 -17.18 -8.53
N ARG A 119 13.42 -16.52 -7.67
CA ARG A 119 12.71 -17.11 -6.53
C ARG A 119 11.32 -16.50 -6.42
N LYS A 120 10.45 -17.18 -5.68
CA LYS A 120 9.06 -16.75 -5.45
C LYS A 120 9.04 -15.37 -4.80
N VAL A 121 8.21 -14.47 -5.32
CA VAL A 121 7.88 -13.18 -4.70
C VAL A 121 6.44 -13.22 -4.21
N SER A 122 6.24 -12.96 -2.92
CA SER A 122 4.92 -12.82 -2.29
C SER A 122 4.45 -11.36 -2.37
N VAL A 123 3.18 -11.17 -2.72
CA VAL A 123 2.53 -9.85 -2.80
C VAL A 123 1.35 -9.83 -1.84
N ASN A 124 1.25 -8.78 -1.03
CA ASN A 124 0.15 -8.58 -0.10
C ASN A 124 -1.10 -8.08 -0.84
N ILE A 125 -2.25 -8.72 -0.59
CA ILE A 125 -3.52 -8.40 -1.26
C ILE A 125 -4.58 -8.07 -0.20
N SER A 126 -5.27 -6.95 -0.38
CA SER A 126 -6.37 -6.55 0.49
C SER A 126 -7.63 -7.41 0.27
N PRO A 127 -8.43 -7.68 1.32
CA PRO A 127 -9.75 -8.30 1.17
C PRO A 127 -10.69 -7.53 0.23
N VAL A 128 -10.55 -6.19 0.13
CA VAL A 128 -11.35 -5.36 -0.77
C VAL A 128 -11.04 -5.70 -2.24
N GLN A 129 -9.77 -5.96 -2.55
CA GLN A 129 -9.36 -6.36 -3.90
C GLN A 129 -9.90 -7.75 -4.26
N LEU A 130 -9.83 -8.71 -3.33
CA LEU A 130 -10.33 -10.08 -3.56
C LEU A 130 -11.84 -10.14 -3.84
N ARG A 131 -12.61 -9.19 -3.30
CA ARG A 131 -14.06 -9.08 -3.55
C ARG A 131 -14.40 -8.47 -4.91
N HIS A 132 -13.43 -7.85 -5.59
CA HIS A 132 -13.66 -7.23 -6.88
C HIS A 132 -13.81 -8.32 -7.95
N ARG A 133 -14.95 -8.36 -8.65
CA ARG A 133 -15.26 -9.44 -9.61
C ARG A 133 -14.21 -9.63 -10.69
N SER A 134 -13.59 -8.53 -11.14
CA SER A 134 -12.58 -8.54 -12.19
C SER A 134 -11.13 -8.74 -11.70
N PHE A 135 -10.93 -9.01 -10.41
CA PHE A 135 -9.60 -9.09 -9.81
C PHE A 135 -8.75 -10.17 -10.48
N ILE A 136 -9.31 -11.37 -10.65
CA ILE A 136 -8.61 -12.50 -11.26
C ILE A 136 -8.26 -12.21 -12.73
N GLU A 137 -9.20 -11.64 -13.50
CA GLU A 137 -8.94 -11.26 -14.89
C GLU A 137 -7.81 -10.22 -14.99
N LYS A 138 -7.77 -9.23 -14.09
CA LYS A 138 -6.70 -8.23 -14.10
C LYS A 138 -5.35 -8.76 -13.65
N VAL A 139 -5.31 -9.63 -12.64
CA VAL A 139 -4.06 -10.32 -12.27
C VAL A 139 -3.53 -11.11 -13.47
N ARG A 140 -4.40 -11.85 -14.16
CA ARG A 140 -4.03 -12.61 -15.36
C ARG A 140 -3.49 -11.72 -16.47
N GLU A 141 -4.16 -10.61 -16.76
CA GLU A 141 -3.74 -9.63 -17.77
C GLU A 141 -2.38 -9.01 -17.45
N ILE A 142 -2.15 -8.63 -16.19
CA ILE A 142 -0.85 -8.10 -15.74
C ILE A 142 0.24 -9.15 -15.99
N LEU A 143 0.05 -10.37 -15.50
CA LEU A 143 1.02 -11.46 -15.67
C LEU A 143 1.32 -11.76 -17.15
N MET A 144 0.32 -11.75 -18.01
CA MET A 144 0.52 -11.98 -19.46
C MET A 144 1.32 -10.86 -20.15
N ARG A 145 1.24 -9.63 -19.64
CA ARG A 145 1.94 -8.48 -20.24
C ARG A 145 3.37 -8.32 -19.72
N THR A 146 3.65 -8.76 -18.49
CA THR A 146 4.92 -8.46 -17.80
C THR A 146 5.79 -9.67 -17.51
N ALA A 147 5.22 -10.88 -17.48
CA ALA A 147 5.96 -12.11 -17.13
C ALA A 147 6.10 -13.11 -18.29
N TYR A 148 5.65 -12.75 -19.49
CA TYR A 148 5.75 -13.52 -20.73
C TYR A 148 6.06 -12.65 -21.94
#